data_AF-A0A0K8S8S7-F1
#
_entry.id   AF-A0A0K8S8S7-F1
#
_cell.length_a   1.000
_cell.length_b   1.000
_cell.length_c   1.000
_cell.angle_alpha   90.00
_cell.angle_beta   90.00
_cell.angle_gamma   90.00
#
_symmetry.space_group_name_H-M   'P 1'
#
loop_
_entity.id
_entity.type
_entity.pdbx_description
1 polymer ?
#
loop_
_entity_poly.entity_id
_entity_poly.type
_entity_poly.pdbx_seq_one_letter_code
_entity_poly.pdbx_strand_id
1 'polypeptide(L)'
;MMSKVPVLGVIVLVLWRFHWSNALDNGLALTPPMGFNTWERYRCTTDCVNFPDACINEKLIRKIADIMESEGYLEAGYKYLVIDDCWLAEKRSVNGELQPSKMRFPSGMKSLVDYVHAKGLKFGIYGNFGERTCAGYP
;
A
#
# COMPACT_ATOMS: atom_id res chain seq x y z
N MET A 1 -4.67 4.85 63.99
CA MET A 1 -4.01 3.63 63.50
C MET A 1 -4.07 3.66 61.97
N MET A 2 -3.11 4.33 61.33
CA MET A 2 -3.07 4.51 59.87
C MET A 2 -2.30 3.33 59.26
N SER A 3 -3.01 2.47 58.52
CA SER A 3 -2.45 1.34 57.77
C SER A 3 -1.55 1.86 56.65
N LYS A 4 -0.25 1.57 56.73
CA LYS A 4 0.69 1.76 55.63
C LYS A 4 0.37 0.69 54.58
N VAL A 5 -0.36 1.08 53.54
CA VAL A 5 -0.50 0.24 52.33
C VAL A 5 0.92 0.02 51.77
N PRO A 6 1.36 -1.22 51.55
CA PRO A 6 2.70 -1.49 51.05
C PRO A 6 2.77 -1.06 49.58
N VAL A 7 3.38 0.09 49.33
CA VAL A 7 3.64 0.66 47.99
C VAL A 7 4.34 -0.35 47.07
N LEU A 8 5.06 -1.32 47.64
CA LEU A 8 5.74 -2.41 46.91
C LEU A 8 4.80 -3.36 46.16
N GLY A 9 3.60 -3.63 46.69
CA GLY A 9 2.65 -4.58 46.08
C GLY A 9 1.97 -4.06 44.80
N VAL A 10 1.85 -2.74 44.69
CA VAL A 10 1.24 -2.08 43.52
C VAL A 10 2.20 -2.04 42.33
N ILE A 11 3.52 -1.93 42.57
CA ILE A 11 4.53 -1.85 41.50
C ILE A 11 4.66 -3.19 40.75
N VAL A 12 4.54 -4.33 41.45
CA VAL A 12 4.67 -5.67 40.83
C VAL A 12 3.48 -6.00 39.92
N LEU A 13 2.27 -5.55 40.25
CA LEU A 13 1.06 -5.79 39.45
C LEU A 13 1.01 -4.97 38.15
N VAL A 14 1.71 -3.84 38.07
CA VAL A 14 1.78 -2.99 36.86
C VAL A 14 2.74 -3.56 35.82
N LEU A 15 3.81 -4.25 36.24
CA LEU A 15 4.83 -4.80 35.35
C LEU A 15 4.39 -6.08 34.60
N TRP A 16 3.31 -6.74 35.02
CA TRP A 16 2.77 -7.94 34.38
C TRP A 16 1.76 -7.67 33.26
N ARG A 17 1.49 -6.40 32.93
CA ARG A 17 0.58 -6.02 31.83
C ARG A 17 1.26 -5.47 30.59
N PHE A 18 2.60 -5.51 30.52
CA PHE A 18 3.31 -5.25 29.28
C PHE A 18 3.21 -6.49 28.39
N HIS A 19 2.16 -6.54 27.58
CA HIS A 19 2.11 -7.46 26.46
C HIS A 19 3.10 -6.96 25.42
N TRP A 20 4.18 -7.71 25.23
CA TRP A 20 5.11 -7.49 24.15
C TRP A 20 4.40 -7.86 22.85
N SER A 21 4.10 -6.87 22.02
CA SER A 21 3.66 -7.10 20.66
C SER A 21 4.88 -7.53 19.85
N ASN A 22 4.94 -8.79 19.44
CA ASN A 22 5.94 -9.22 18.47
C ASN A 22 5.52 -8.67 17.10
N ALA A 23 6.32 -7.77 16.52
CA ALA A 23 6.17 -7.37 15.15
C ALA A 23 6.79 -8.44 14.22
N LEU A 24 6.38 -8.42 12.95
CA LEU A 24 7.03 -9.23 11.92
C LEU A 24 8.45 -8.71 11.68
N ASP A 25 9.47 -9.45 12.09
CA ASP A 25 10.87 -9.12 11.84
C ASP A 25 11.34 -9.70 10.49
N ASN A 26 10.97 -9.02 9.41
CA ASN A 26 11.33 -9.40 8.04
C ASN A 26 12.46 -8.54 7.45
N GLY A 27 13.14 -7.73 8.29
CA GLY A 27 14.23 -6.84 7.86
C GLY A 27 13.80 -5.63 7.01
N LEU A 28 12.49 -5.37 6.86
CA LEU A 28 11.95 -4.21 6.14
C LEU A 28 11.43 -3.14 7.10
N ALA A 29 11.20 -1.93 6.57
CA ALA A 29 10.60 -0.80 7.30
C ALA A 29 11.32 -0.42 8.62
N LEU A 30 12.65 -0.60 8.69
CA LEU A 30 13.49 -0.15 9.81
C LEU A 30 13.42 1.38 10.03
N THR A 31 13.03 2.11 8.99
CA THR A 31 12.54 3.49 9.06
C THR A 31 11.15 3.57 8.42
N PRO A 32 10.33 4.60 8.76
CA PRO A 32 9.04 4.78 8.13
C PRO A 32 9.13 4.76 6.59
N PRO A 33 8.34 3.93 5.88
CA PRO A 33 8.35 3.89 4.43
C PRO A 33 7.93 5.23 3.84
N MET A 34 8.71 5.73 2.88
CA MET A 34 8.42 6.97 2.14
C MET A 34 8.08 6.64 0.69
N GLY A 35 6.99 7.23 0.19
CA GLY A 35 6.49 6.93 -1.15
C GLY A 35 5.23 7.72 -1.52
N PHE A 36 4.61 7.32 -2.61
CA PHE A 36 3.35 7.85 -3.12
C PHE A 36 2.29 6.75 -3.16
N ASN A 37 1.08 7.06 -2.69
CA ASN A 37 -0.09 6.19 -2.80
C ASN A 37 -1.19 6.92 -3.58
N THR A 38 -1.84 6.22 -4.52
CA THR A 38 -2.82 6.82 -5.42
C THR A 38 -4.14 7.26 -4.75
N TRP A 39 -4.49 6.71 -3.58
CA TRP A 39 -5.84 6.79 -3.02
C TRP A 39 -6.33 8.20 -2.75
N GLU A 40 -5.58 9.00 -1.99
CA GLU A 40 -6.06 10.30 -1.54
C GLU A 40 -6.39 11.21 -2.73
N ARG A 41 -5.48 11.24 -3.72
CA ARG A 41 -5.58 12.13 -4.88
C ARG A 41 -6.50 11.61 -5.98
N TYR A 42 -6.45 10.32 -6.29
CA TYR A 42 -7.10 9.73 -7.47
C TYR A 42 -8.31 8.86 -7.13
N ARG A 43 -8.43 8.40 -5.87
CA ARG A 43 -9.55 7.59 -5.36
C ARG A 43 -9.79 6.38 -6.28
N CYS A 44 -11.05 6.01 -6.46
CA CYS A 44 -11.50 4.96 -7.36
C CYS A 44 -11.93 5.51 -8.73
N THR A 45 -11.18 6.44 -9.32
CA THR A 45 -11.52 6.98 -10.64
C THR A 45 -11.22 5.92 -11.71
N THR A 46 -12.23 5.23 -12.24
CA THR A 46 -12.04 4.17 -13.26
C THR A 46 -12.54 4.56 -14.66
N ASP A 47 -13.22 5.68 -14.78
CA ASP A 47 -13.67 6.23 -16.06
C ASP A 47 -12.51 6.91 -16.79
N CYS A 48 -11.79 6.12 -17.58
CA CYS A 48 -10.66 6.58 -18.38
C CYS A 48 -11.06 7.29 -19.67
N VAL A 49 -12.34 7.30 -20.04
CA VAL A 49 -12.80 8.03 -21.21
C VAL A 49 -12.94 9.50 -20.86
N ASN A 50 -13.58 9.80 -19.73
CA ASN A 50 -13.81 11.18 -19.28
C ASN A 50 -12.65 11.73 -18.44
N PHE A 51 -11.87 10.87 -17.77
CA PHE A 51 -10.74 11.27 -16.94
C PHE A 51 -9.44 10.54 -17.33
N PRO A 52 -8.95 10.68 -18.58
CA PRO A 52 -7.83 9.88 -19.10
C PRO A 52 -6.50 10.09 -18.36
N ASP A 53 -6.32 11.24 -17.69
CA ASP A 53 -5.10 11.59 -16.94
C ASP A 53 -5.25 11.45 -15.42
N ALA A 54 -6.43 11.06 -14.94
CA ALA A 54 -6.70 10.88 -13.51
C ALA A 54 -7.31 9.52 -13.16
N CYS A 55 -7.72 8.72 -14.15
CA CYS A 55 -8.19 7.38 -13.88
C CYS A 55 -7.04 6.44 -13.49
N ILE A 56 -7.34 5.46 -12.65
CA ILE A 56 -6.40 4.43 -12.21
C ILE A 56 -6.09 3.49 -13.38
N ASN A 57 -5.02 3.76 -14.12
CA ASN A 57 -4.57 2.99 -15.28
C ASN A 57 -3.03 2.92 -15.36
N GLU A 58 -2.51 2.09 -16.25
CA GLU A 58 -1.06 1.92 -16.41
C GLU A 58 -0.33 3.21 -16.81
N LYS A 59 -0.97 4.10 -17.59
CA LYS A 59 -0.38 5.36 -18.04
C LYS A 59 -0.16 6.30 -16.84
N LEU A 60 -1.13 6.39 -15.94
CA LEU A 60 -1.05 7.18 -14.72
C LEU A 60 0.11 6.69 -13.84
N ILE A 61 0.20 5.38 -13.64
CA ILE A 61 1.25 4.79 -12.81
C ILE A 61 2.64 5.03 -13.39
N ARG A 62 2.82 4.84 -14.72
CA ARG A 62 4.08 5.13 -15.41
C ARG A 62 4.46 6.61 -15.29
N LYS A 63 3.48 7.52 -15.47
CA LYS A 63 3.69 8.97 -15.32
C LYS A 63 4.17 9.34 -13.91
N ILE A 64 3.56 8.79 -12.87
CA ILE A 64 3.99 9.05 -11.48
C ILE A 64 5.40 8.50 -11.25
N ALA A 65 5.72 7.32 -11.80
CA ALA A 65 7.07 6.75 -11.72
C ALA A 65 8.12 7.66 -12.40
N ASP A 66 7.83 8.17 -13.59
CA ASP A 66 8.69 9.12 -14.32
C ASP A 66 8.92 10.41 -13.50
N ILE A 67 7.86 10.96 -12.90
CA ILE A 67 7.94 12.16 -12.05
C ILE A 67 8.79 11.88 -10.81
N MET A 68 8.55 10.76 -10.13
CA MET A 68 9.31 10.41 -8.93
C MET A 68 10.81 10.21 -9.23
N GLU A 69 11.15 9.65 -10.39
CA GLU A 69 12.53 9.51 -10.85
C GLU A 69 13.15 10.86 -11.22
N SER A 70 12.44 11.69 -11.99
CA SER A 70 13.04 12.88 -12.62
C SER A 70 12.99 14.16 -11.77
N GLU A 71 12.13 14.23 -10.77
CA GLU A 71 11.89 15.46 -9.98
C GLU A 71 12.46 15.41 -8.55
N GLY A 72 13.41 14.51 -8.26
CA GLY A 72 14.16 14.52 -7.00
C GLY A 72 13.53 13.72 -5.85
N TYR A 73 12.42 13.00 -6.09
CA TYR A 73 11.71 12.27 -5.03
C TYR A 73 12.52 11.07 -4.53
N LEU A 74 13.22 10.36 -5.42
CA LEU A 74 14.10 9.26 -5.05
C LEU A 74 15.26 9.73 -4.16
N GLU A 75 15.89 10.84 -4.51
CA GLU A 75 16.98 11.49 -3.77
C GLU A 75 16.51 11.93 -2.38
N ALA A 76 15.26 12.39 -2.28
CA ALA A 76 14.60 12.71 -1.02
C ALA A 76 14.14 11.47 -0.22
N GLY A 77 14.25 10.26 -0.77
CA GLY A 77 13.96 8.99 -0.11
C GLY A 77 12.59 8.37 -0.40
N TYR A 78 11.76 8.99 -1.23
CA TYR A 78 10.45 8.47 -1.64
C TYR A 78 10.62 7.37 -2.69
N LYS A 79 10.63 6.11 -2.24
CA LYS A 79 10.98 4.96 -3.07
C LYS A 79 9.82 4.01 -3.35
N TYR A 80 8.70 4.13 -2.66
CA TYR A 80 7.54 3.25 -2.87
C TYR A 80 6.48 3.95 -3.73
N LEU A 81 6.08 3.32 -4.83
CA LEU A 81 4.91 3.70 -5.60
C LEU A 81 3.83 2.65 -5.36
N VAL A 82 2.73 3.05 -4.71
CA VAL A 82 1.66 2.15 -4.27
C VAL A 82 0.40 2.43 -5.08
N ILE A 83 -0.08 1.40 -5.79
CA ILE A 83 -1.43 1.43 -6.35
C ILE A 83 -2.42 0.97 -5.28
N ASP A 84 -3.40 1.83 -4.99
CA ASP A 84 -4.45 1.52 -4.02
C ASP A 84 -5.60 0.72 -4.68
N ASP A 85 -6.78 0.71 -4.07
CA ASP A 85 -7.95 -0.02 -4.56
C ASP A 85 -8.31 0.34 -6.03
N CYS A 86 -9.18 -0.47 -6.63
CA CYS A 86 -9.72 -0.31 -7.98
C CYS A 86 -8.74 -0.60 -9.13
N TRP A 87 -7.61 -1.26 -8.90
CA TRP A 87 -6.74 -1.78 -9.97
C TRP A 87 -7.27 -3.08 -10.61
N LEU A 88 -8.10 -3.81 -9.86
CA LEU A 88 -8.61 -5.14 -10.17
C LEU A 88 -9.59 -5.15 -11.34
N ALA A 89 -9.67 -6.29 -12.01
CA ALA A 89 -10.84 -6.70 -12.78
C ALA A 89 -11.99 -7.07 -11.83
N GLU A 90 -13.22 -7.03 -12.32
CA GLU A 90 -14.41 -7.37 -11.52
C GLU A 90 -14.49 -8.85 -11.13
N LYS A 91 -13.70 -9.71 -11.79
CA LYS A 91 -13.67 -11.15 -11.55
C LYS A 91 -12.23 -11.64 -11.51
N ARG A 92 -12.00 -12.62 -10.64
CA ARG A 92 -10.79 -13.45 -10.61
C ARG A 92 -10.70 -14.31 -11.87
N SER A 93 -9.50 -14.86 -12.12
CA SER A 93 -9.33 -15.88 -13.15
C SER A 93 -10.13 -17.13 -12.82
N VAL A 94 -10.28 -18.04 -13.79
CA VAL A 94 -10.91 -19.36 -13.57
C VAL A 94 -10.21 -20.19 -12.49
N ASN A 95 -8.93 -19.87 -12.21
CA ASN A 95 -8.12 -20.52 -11.17
C ASN A 95 -8.15 -19.75 -9.84
N GLY A 96 -8.96 -18.69 -9.72
CA GLY A 96 -9.12 -17.91 -8.49
C GLY A 96 -8.08 -16.79 -8.28
N GLU A 97 -7.21 -16.53 -9.25
CA GLU A 97 -6.18 -15.50 -9.15
C GLU A 97 -6.74 -14.09 -9.35
N LEU A 98 -6.20 -13.11 -8.64
CA LEU A 98 -6.49 -11.71 -8.90
C LEU A 98 -6.01 -11.33 -10.31
N GLN A 99 -6.81 -10.53 -11.01
CA GLN A 99 -6.50 -10.05 -12.35
C GLN A 99 -6.60 -8.53 -12.35
N PRO A 100 -5.67 -7.80 -13.00
CA PRO A 100 -5.86 -6.37 -13.23
C PRO A 100 -6.95 -6.13 -14.28
N SER A 101 -7.58 -4.95 -14.25
CA SER A 101 -8.49 -4.57 -15.33
C SER A 101 -7.75 -4.52 -16.67
N LYS A 102 -8.10 -5.40 -17.62
CA LYS A 102 -7.45 -5.48 -18.94
C LYS A 102 -7.57 -4.20 -19.76
N MET A 103 -8.63 -3.41 -19.55
CA MET A 103 -8.80 -2.14 -20.26
C MET A 103 -7.89 -1.04 -19.72
N ARG A 104 -7.62 -1.04 -18.41
CA ARG A 104 -6.82 0.00 -17.74
C ARG A 104 -5.35 -0.38 -17.61
N PHE A 105 -5.05 -1.68 -17.61
CA PHE A 105 -3.70 -2.25 -17.53
C PHE A 105 -3.47 -3.27 -18.66
N PRO A 106 -3.56 -2.86 -19.94
CA PRO A 106 -3.45 -3.75 -21.09
C PRO A 106 -2.10 -4.47 -21.18
N SER A 107 -1.01 -3.89 -20.68
CA SER A 107 0.31 -4.55 -20.63
C SER A 107 0.45 -5.57 -19.48
N GLY A 108 -0.52 -5.62 -18.58
CA GLY A 108 -0.52 -6.46 -17.38
C GLY A 108 0.41 -5.93 -16.27
N MET A 109 0.19 -6.42 -15.04
CA MET A 109 0.93 -5.92 -13.88
C MET A 109 2.43 -6.18 -13.95
N LYS A 110 2.89 -7.31 -14.52
CA LYS A 110 4.31 -7.60 -14.62
C LYS A 110 5.06 -6.52 -15.40
N SER A 111 4.57 -6.13 -16.58
CA SER A 111 5.20 -5.10 -17.40
C SER A 111 5.25 -3.75 -16.68
N LEU A 112 4.18 -3.41 -15.96
CA LEU A 112 4.12 -2.17 -15.19
C LEU A 112 5.10 -2.18 -14.01
N VAL A 113 5.17 -3.28 -13.27
CA VAL A 113 6.08 -3.43 -12.12
C VAL A 113 7.53 -3.44 -12.56
N ASP A 114 7.86 -4.14 -13.64
CA ASP A 114 9.21 -4.15 -14.21
C ASP A 114 9.65 -2.72 -14.61
N TYR A 115 8.73 -1.93 -15.16
CA TYR A 115 8.99 -0.54 -15.48
C TYR A 115 9.22 0.32 -14.23
N VAL A 116 8.40 0.17 -13.19
CA VAL A 116 8.61 0.88 -11.92
C VAL A 116 9.96 0.51 -11.30
N HIS A 117 10.36 -0.76 -11.36
CA HIS A 117 11.68 -1.19 -10.88
C HIS A 117 12.82 -0.61 -11.72
N ALA A 118 12.66 -0.51 -13.05
CA ALA A 118 13.67 0.10 -13.93
C ALA A 118 13.92 1.59 -13.60
N LYS A 119 12.96 2.26 -12.96
CA LYS A 119 13.04 3.64 -12.46
C LYS A 119 13.69 3.75 -11.07
N GLY A 120 14.20 2.65 -10.50
CA GLY A 120 14.77 2.62 -9.16
C GLY A 120 13.72 2.65 -8.03
N LEU A 121 12.44 2.59 -8.35
CA LEU A 121 11.34 2.56 -7.39
C LEU A 121 11.00 1.13 -6.96
N LYS A 122 10.21 1.01 -5.89
CA LYS A 122 9.60 -0.21 -5.38
C LYS A 122 8.09 -0.13 -5.59
N PHE A 123 7.48 -1.23 -6.02
CA PHE A 123 6.04 -1.28 -6.25
C PHE A 123 5.29 -1.82 -5.02
N GLY A 124 4.21 -1.15 -4.64
CA GLY A 124 3.22 -1.63 -3.67
C GLY A 124 1.86 -1.84 -4.31
N ILE A 125 1.10 -2.82 -3.81
CA ILE A 125 -0.22 -3.17 -4.35
C ILE A 125 -1.22 -3.37 -3.22
N TYR A 126 -2.45 -2.93 -3.46
CA TYR A 126 -3.56 -3.08 -2.52
C TYR A 126 -4.27 -4.42 -2.66
N GLY A 127 -4.67 -4.98 -1.52
CA GLY A 127 -5.64 -6.06 -1.39
C GLY A 127 -6.45 -5.87 -0.10
N ASN A 128 -7.55 -6.61 0.04
CA ASN A 128 -8.35 -6.60 1.26
C ASN A 128 -8.39 -8.00 1.91
N PHE A 129 -8.47 -8.03 3.23
CA PHE A 129 -8.65 -9.25 4.01
C PHE A 129 -10.10 -9.77 3.94
N GLY A 130 -11.08 -8.87 3.74
CA GLY A 130 -12.49 -9.24 3.60
C GLY A 130 -12.82 -9.90 2.26
N GLU A 131 -14.10 -10.23 2.07
CA GLU A 131 -14.61 -10.86 0.84
C GLU A 131 -14.47 -9.98 -0.41
N ARG A 132 -14.49 -8.66 -0.23
CA ARG A 132 -14.34 -7.65 -1.28
C ARG A 132 -13.53 -6.48 -0.77
N THR A 133 -12.87 -5.77 -1.68
CA THR A 133 -12.26 -4.47 -1.36
C THR A 133 -13.30 -3.44 -0.93
N CYS A 134 -12.83 -2.33 -0.36
CA CYS A 134 -13.72 -1.22 0.05
C CYS A 134 -14.55 -0.69 -1.12
N ALA A 135 -13.99 -0.68 -2.34
CA ALA A 135 -14.69 -0.30 -3.56
C ALA A 135 -15.47 -1.45 -4.23
N GLY A 136 -15.51 -2.64 -3.63
CA GLY A 136 -16.33 -3.76 -4.09
C GLY A 136 -15.65 -4.71 -5.08
N TYR A 137 -14.33 -4.62 -5.27
CA TYR A 137 -13.57 -5.56 -6.11
C TYR A 137 -13.27 -6.90 -5.39
N PRO A 138 -12.94 -7.98 -6.13
CA PRO A 138 -12.65 -9.30 -5.55
C PRO A 138 -11.39 -9.40 -4.69
#